data_AF-A0A182SR45-F1
#
_entry.id   AF-A0A182SR45-F1
#
_cell.length_a   1.000
_cell.length_b   1.000
_cell.length_c   1.000
_cell.angle_alpha   90.00
_cell.angle_beta   90.00
_cell.angle_gamma   90.00
#
_symmetry.space_group_name_H-M   'P 1'
#
loop_
_entity.id
_entity.type
_entity.pdbx_description
1 polymer ?
#
loop_
_entity_poly.entity_id
_entity_poly.type
_entity_poly.pdbx_seq_one_letter_code
_entity_poly.pdbx_strand_id
1 'polypeptide(L)'
;MERVEGVDYMEPGKTYRLLIYSHHSIVYPGEIVPLMLNDYNPYGGDDPSDGFKLGLVFQNQYNDGGRVYGVTCQVYERGADGLSALLKTVAQQRFYIVRQSERKADVKILPEVVLPDPLINCCSNAMLRYAYSNRKDRLTSFKRMLAQTTAWPTFVYDQYDTKEVMTKVERFLSSLNITSVHTDQVKLSFWLARNIPLTEECRKMIFCTDSVWRRMLIINKALDHMWYFICKRCESEIANYDDMFAMSKQGVQTSYCNPAGYVHDTLTVHKTKENSTLPVERPSTNYSWFPGYSWQIIVCANCRQHLGWKFVAEKKNVLPKSFYGLTGANITVKSHGDLQKTEDEFDLAVRTPASDEQLEYEELSELDTDEEVY
;
A
#
# COMPACT_ATOMS: atom_id res chain seq x y z
N MET A 1 -5.92 -19.42 20.10
CA MET A 1 -6.10 -17.98 20.29
C MET A 1 -7.54 -17.72 20.66
N GLU A 2 -7.77 -16.85 21.63
CA GLU A 2 -9.09 -16.38 22.05
C GLU A 2 -9.53 -15.24 21.15
N ARG A 3 -10.79 -15.26 20.74
CA ARG A 3 -11.37 -14.21 19.91
C ARG A 3 -11.82 -13.06 20.81
N VAL A 4 -11.54 -11.83 20.37
CA VAL A 4 -12.00 -10.61 21.03
C VAL A 4 -13.15 -10.04 20.20
N GLU A 5 -14.28 -9.79 20.85
CA GLU A 5 -15.45 -9.16 20.22
C GLU A 5 -15.37 -7.64 20.35
N GLY A 6 -16.11 -6.93 19.51
CA GLY A 6 -16.10 -5.47 19.46
C GLY A 6 -15.34 -4.91 18.24
N VAL A 7 -16.03 -4.07 17.47
CA VAL A 7 -15.43 -3.24 16.42
C VAL A 7 -15.78 -1.80 16.76
N ASP A 8 -14.79 -1.08 17.26
CA ASP A 8 -14.95 0.34 17.54
C ASP A 8 -14.33 1.18 16.41
N TYR A 9 -14.94 2.31 16.06
CA TYR A 9 -14.42 3.23 15.04
C TYR A 9 -14.38 4.63 15.63
N MET A 10 -13.22 5.26 15.53
CA MET A 10 -13.00 6.61 16.03
C MET A 10 -13.51 7.64 15.04
N GLU A 11 -14.09 8.73 15.54
CA GLU A 11 -14.58 9.79 14.66
C GLU A 11 -13.43 10.48 13.91
N PRO A 12 -13.53 10.65 12.58
CA PRO A 12 -12.56 11.40 11.79
C PRO A 12 -12.37 12.83 12.27
N GLY A 13 -11.13 13.32 12.23
CA GLY A 13 -10.78 14.68 12.63
C GLY A 13 -10.63 14.89 14.15
N LYS A 14 -11.07 13.93 14.99
CA LYS A 14 -10.81 13.97 16.44
C LYS A 14 -9.44 13.39 16.80
N THR A 15 -8.96 13.77 17.99
CA THR A 15 -7.69 13.32 18.56
C THR A 15 -7.93 12.32 19.67
N TYR A 16 -7.18 11.22 19.65
CA TYR A 16 -7.26 10.14 20.63
C TYR A 16 -5.86 9.78 21.12
N ARG A 17 -5.76 9.27 22.35
CA ARG A 17 -4.49 8.83 22.91
C ARG A 17 -4.34 7.32 22.80
N LEU A 18 -3.37 6.84 22.03
CA LEU A 18 -3.16 5.42 21.74
C LEU A 18 -1.78 4.94 22.16
N LEU A 19 -1.66 3.66 22.50
CA LEU A 19 -0.39 2.97 22.58
C LEU A 19 0.18 2.78 21.17
N ILE A 20 1.43 3.14 20.94
CA ILE A 20 2.06 3.10 19.62
C ILE A 20 3.21 2.11 19.55
N TYR A 21 3.30 1.40 18.42
CA TYR A 21 4.40 0.51 18.08
C TYR A 21 4.97 0.87 16.71
N SER A 22 6.28 0.81 16.58
CA SER A 22 6.96 1.06 15.32
C SER A 22 6.77 -0.11 14.36
N HIS A 23 6.47 0.21 13.10
CA HIS A 23 6.43 -0.73 12.00
C HIS A 23 7.36 -0.24 10.87
N HIS A 24 7.97 -1.18 10.16
CA HIS A 24 9.02 -0.90 9.17
C HIS A 24 8.48 -0.71 7.74
N SER A 25 7.18 -0.90 7.52
CA SER A 25 6.50 -0.73 6.22
C SER A 25 5.12 -0.12 6.41
N ILE A 26 4.57 0.47 5.34
CA ILE A 26 3.18 0.95 5.32
C ILE A 26 2.22 -0.22 5.43
N VAL A 27 1.35 -0.15 6.44
CA VAL A 27 0.21 -1.05 6.62
C VAL A 27 -1.07 -0.32 6.22
N TYR A 28 -1.88 -0.92 5.35
CA TYR A 28 -3.11 -0.30 4.87
C TYR A 28 -4.34 -0.73 5.68
N PRO A 29 -5.37 0.11 5.80
CA PRO A 29 -6.67 -0.31 6.33
C PRO A 29 -7.22 -1.58 5.68
N GLY A 30 -7.69 -2.52 6.51
CA GLY A 30 -8.14 -3.86 6.13
C GLY A 30 -7.06 -4.95 6.21
N GLU A 31 -5.79 -4.58 6.37
CA GLU A 31 -4.68 -5.51 6.50
C GLU A 31 -4.66 -6.23 7.85
N ILE A 32 -4.39 -7.53 7.82
CA ILE A 32 -4.12 -8.31 9.02
C ILE A 32 -2.62 -8.26 9.30
N VAL A 33 -2.27 -7.78 10.49
CA VAL A 33 -0.88 -7.73 10.97
C VAL A 33 -0.75 -8.63 12.21
N PRO A 34 -0.01 -9.75 12.11
CA PRO A 34 0.35 -10.53 13.28
C PRO A 34 1.48 -9.83 14.05
N LEU A 35 1.32 -9.69 15.36
CA LEU A 35 2.30 -9.06 16.24
C LEU A 35 2.66 -10.03 17.36
N MET A 36 3.94 -10.10 17.70
CA MET A 36 4.42 -10.81 18.88
C MET A 36 5.09 -9.79 19.79
N LEU A 37 4.50 -9.57 20.97
CA LEU A 37 4.97 -8.57 21.93
C LEU A 37 5.64 -9.28 23.11
N ASN A 38 6.92 -8.98 23.32
CA ASN A 38 7.74 -9.55 24.41
C ASN A 38 7.70 -8.69 25.68
N ASP A 39 6.72 -7.80 25.82
CA ASP A 39 6.62 -6.84 26.92
C ASP A 39 5.94 -7.45 28.15
N TYR A 40 6.40 -7.06 29.35
CA TYR A 40 5.80 -7.44 30.65
C TYR A 40 4.36 -6.89 30.83
N ASN A 41 4.00 -5.83 30.08
CA ASN A 41 2.66 -5.23 30.05
C ASN A 41 2.34 -4.74 28.63
N PRO A 42 1.96 -5.65 27.70
CA PRO A 42 1.73 -5.33 26.29
C PRO A 42 0.48 -4.45 26.07
N TYR A 43 -0.35 -4.30 27.10
CA TYR A 43 -1.62 -3.55 27.06
C TYR A 43 -1.55 -2.21 27.79
N GLY A 44 -0.39 -1.85 28.37
CA GLY A 44 -0.22 -0.56 29.05
C GLY A 44 -1.17 -0.31 30.23
N GLY A 45 -1.71 -1.38 30.83
CA GLY A 45 -2.62 -1.33 31.98
C GLY A 45 -4.11 -1.16 31.66
N ASP A 46 -4.52 -1.15 30.39
CA ASP A 46 -5.94 -1.10 30.01
C ASP A 46 -6.60 -2.50 30.09
N ASP A 47 -7.86 -2.54 30.52
CA ASP A 47 -8.63 -3.78 30.73
C ASP A 47 -8.77 -4.56 29.41
N PRO A 48 -8.27 -5.80 29.32
CA PRO A 48 -8.30 -6.59 28.10
C PRO A 48 -9.70 -7.04 27.66
N SER A 49 -10.76 -6.76 28.44
CA SER A 49 -12.11 -7.31 28.22
C SER A 49 -12.78 -6.86 26.92
N ASP A 50 -12.44 -5.67 26.41
CA ASP A 50 -13.03 -5.11 25.19
C ASP A 50 -11.94 -4.83 24.15
N GLY A 51 -12.32 -4.79 22.88
CA GLY A 51 -11.42 -4.72 21.73
C GLY A 51 -10.23 -3.73 21.85
N PHE A 52 -9.10 -4.18 22.41
CA PHE A 52 -7.87 -3.38 22.53
C PHE A 52 -7.40 -2.84 21.18
N LYS A 53 -7.19 -1.53 21.12
CA LYS A 53 -6.64 -0.81 19.96
C LYS A 53 -5.23 -0.32 20.25
N LEU A 54 -4.38 -0.49 19.25
CA LEU A 54 -3.03 0.07 19.23
C LEU A 54 -2.80 0.83 17.93
N GLY A 55 -1.81 1.71 17.89
CA GLY A 55 -1.36 2.38 16.68
C GLY A 55 -0.08 1.74 16.15
N LEU A 56 -0.03 1.40 14.87
CA LEU A 56 1.21 1.08 14.17
C LEU A 56 1.72 2.33 13.46
N VAL A 57 2.98 2.69 13.72
CA VAL A 57 3.60 3.92 13.24
C VAL A 57 4.75 3.60 12.31
N PHE A 58 4.78 4.20 11.12
CA PHE A 58 5.77 3.89 10.09
C PHE A 58 7.01 4.75 10.30
N GLN A 59 8.02 4.22 11.01
CA GLN A 59 9.24 4.98 11.31
C GLN A 59 10.14 5.09 10.07
N ASN A 60 10.79 6.25 9.91
CA ASN A 60 11.86 6.53 8.96
C ASN A 60 11.56 6.46 7.46
N GLN A 61 10.35 6.11 7.03
CA GLN A 61 10.05 6.09 5.60
C GLN A 61 9.47 7.41 5.08
N TYR A 62 8.92 8.27 5.94
CA TYR A 62 8.09 9.39 5.48
C TYR A 62 8.18 10.63 6.40
N ASN A 63 9.04 11.58 6.06
CA ASN A 63 8.95 12.95 6.56
C ASN A 63 8.25 13.80 5.50
N ASP A 64 6.92 13.77 5.46
CA ASP A 64 6.13 14.70 4.65
C ASP A 64 5.68 15.84 5.57
N GLY A 65 6.34 16.99 5.47
CA GLY A 65 6.07 18.14 6.34
C GLY A 65 6.28 17.89 7.84
N GLY A 66 7.15 16.94 8.21
CA GLY A 66 7.48 16.60 9.60
C GLY A 66 6.41 15.79 10.35
N ARG A 67 5.34 15.33 9.67
CA ARG A 67 4.28 14.51 10.28
C ARG A 67 4.61 13.03 10.20
N VAL A 68 4.42 12.33 11.31
CA VAL A 68 4.57 10.88 11.39
C VAL A 68 3.19 10.23 11.26
N TYR A 69 3.06 9.34 10.28
CA TYR A 69 1.82 8.66 9.95
C TYR A 69 1.75 7.24 10.54
N GLY A 70 0.53 6.75 10.73
CA GLY A 70 0.28 5.42 11.22
C GLY A 70 -1.15 4.95 10.97
N VAL A 71 -1.44 3.72 11.39
CA VAL A 71 -2.76 3.10 11.27
C VAL A 71 -3.20 2.50 12.61
N THR A 72 -4.47 2.67 12.95
CA THR A 72 -5.06 2.02 14.11
C THR A 72 -5.23 0.53 13.82
N CYS A 73 -4.89 -0.31 14.78
CA CYS A 73 -4.94 -1.75 14.69
C CYS A 73 -5.81 -2.28 15.83
N GLN A 74 -6.89 -2.95 15.44
CA GLN A 74 -7.81 -3.61 16.35
C GLN A 74 -7.34 -5.04 16.59
N VAL A 75 -7.12 -5.42 17.84
CA VAL A 75 -6.86 -6.82 18.19
C VAL A 75 -8.16 -7.60 18.10
N TYR A 76 -8.17 -8.69 17.34
CA TYR A 76 -9.34 -9.56 17.17
C TYR A 76 -9.09 -11.00 17.61
N GLU A 77 -7.83 -11.44 17.68
CA GLU A 77 -7.43 -12.72 18.26
C GLU A 77 -6.18 -12.53 19.15
N ARG A 78 -6.16 -13.24 20.28
CA ARG A 78 -5.06 -13.20 21.25
C ARG A 78 -4.59 -14.60 21.60
N GLY A 79 -3.30 -14.78 21.78
CA GLY A 79 -2.69 -15.99 22.30
C GLY A 79 -1.46 -15.67 23.12
N ALA A 80 -0.90 -16.70 23.74
CA ALA A 80 0.37 -16.63 24.43
C ALA A 80 1.31 -17.69 23.84
N ASP A 81 2.56 -17.33 23.66
CA ASP A 81 3.66 -18.24 23.33
C ASP A 81 4.79 -18.01 24.34
N GLY A 82 4.83 -18.87 25.37
CA GLY A 82 5.72 -18.67 26.51
C GLY A 82 5.45 -17.36 27.27
N LEU A 83 6.41 -16.44 27.24
CA LEU A 83 6.33 -15.11 27.86
C LEU A 83 5.79 -14.03 26.90
N SER A 84 5.58 -14.38 25.63
CA SER A 84 5.23 -13.42 24.58
C SER A 84 3.74 -13.44 24.30
N ALA A 85 3.13 -12.26 24.15
CA ALA A 85 1.75 -12.12 23.72
C ALA A 85 1.67 -12.14 22.19
N LEU A 86 0.92 -13.09 21.64
CA LEU A 86 0.68 -13.23 20.21
C LEU A 86 -0.67 -12.60 19.86
N LEU A 87 -0.64 -11.51 19.10
CA LEU A 87 -1.81 -10.75 18.71
C LEU A 87 -2.03 -10.88 17.21
N LYS A 88 -3.27 -11.15 16.80
CA LYS A 88 -3.68 -10.84 15.42
C LYS A 88 -4.49 -9.56 15.45
N THR A 89 -4.03 -8.62 14.64
CA THR A 89 -4.65 -7.31 14.53
C THR A 89 -5.15 -7.07 13.13
N VAL A 90 -6.20 -6.26 13.01
CA VAL A 90 -6.67 -5.73 11.74
C VAL A 90 -6.49 -4.22 11.74
N ALA A 91 -5.79 -3.71 10.73
CA ALA A 91 -5.63 -2.29 10.48
C ALA A 91 -6.99 -1.66 10.07
N GLN A 92 -7.34 -0.50 10.60
CA GLN A 92 -8.67 0.09 10.44
C GLN A 92 -8.65 1.53 9.93
N GLN A 93 -8.04 2.47 10.66
CA GLN A 93 -8.13 3.88 10.35
C GLN A 93 -6.76 4.53 10.31
N ARG A 94 -6.52 5.37 9.31
CA ARG A 94 -5.28 6.12 9.19
C ARG A 94 -5.26 7.27 10.21
N PHE A 95 -4.08 7.60 10.70
CA PHE A 95 -3.85 8.74 11.56
C PHE A 95 -2.49 9.38 11.30
N TYR A 96 -2.28 10.57 11.86
CA TYR A 96 -0.95 11.11 12.09
C TYR A 96 -0.78 11.49 13.57
N ILE A 97 0.46 11.48 14.02
CA ILE A 97 0.82 11.84 15.39
C ILE A 97 0.81 13.37 15.51
N VAL A 98 0.09 13.87 16.51
CA VAL A 98 0.10 15.29 16.92
C VAL A 98 1.16 15.51 17.99
N ARG A 99 1.20 14.63 18.99
CA ARG A 99 2.15 14.68 20.10
C ARG A 99 2.52 13.26 20.52
N GLN A 100 3.80 13.04 20.77
CA GLN A 100 4.30 11.76 21.28
C GLN A 100 4.74 11.90 22.74
N SER A 101 4.44 10.90 23.56
CA SER A 101 4.89 10.81 24.96
C SER A 101 5.23 9.37 25.28
N GLU A 102 6.54 9.05 25.18
CA GLU A 102 7.07 7.70 25.35
C GLU A 102 6.35 6.67 24.46
N ARG A 103 5.62 5.72 25.07
CA ARG A 103 4.88 4.63 24.41
C ARG A 103 3.45 5.02 24.00
N LYS A 104 2.92 6.17 24.44
CA LYS A 104 1.59 6.65 24.05
C LYS A 104 1.71 7.90 23.17
N ALA A 105 0.82 8.08 22.21
CA ALA A 105 0.76 9.26 21.37
C ALA A 105 -0.67 9.76 21.19
N ASP A 106 -0.80 11.08 21.13
CA ASP A 106 -2.02 11.75 20.71
C ASP A 106 -2.06 11.76 19.18
N VAL A 107 -3.02 11.02 18.62
CA VAL A 107 -3.15 10.79 17.19
C VAL A 107 -4.43 11.42 16.67
N LYS A 108 -4.37 12.06 15.50
CA LYS A 108 -5.56 12.60 14.84
C LYS A 108 -6.01 11.67 13.72
N ILE A 109 -7.26 11.23 13.78
CA ILE A 109 -7.84 10.30 12.81
C ILE A 109 -8.11 11.02 11.49
N LEU A 110 -7.71 10.40 10.38
CA LEU A 110 -7.88 10.94 9.04
C LEU A 110 -9.23 10.50 8.44
N PRO A 111 -9.93 11.38 7.71
CA PRO A 111 -11.16 11.04 7.01
C PRO A 111 -10.88 10.23 5.73
N GLU A 112 -11.92 9.54 5.27
CA GLU A 112 -11.94 8.85 3.98
C GLU A 112 -13.02 9.50 3.10
N VAL A 113 -12.61 10.06 1.96
CA VAL A 113 -13.50 10.85 1.10
C VAL A 113 -13.84 10.06 -0.16
N VAL A 114 -15.13 9.72 -0.29
CA VAL A 114 -15.72 9.14 -1.51
C VAL A 114 -16.55 10.22 -2.17
N LEU A 115 -16.10 10.70 -3.33
CA LEU A 115 -16.86 11.68 -4.11
C LEU A 115 -17.88 10.97 -5.00
N PRO A 116 -19.12 11.47 -5.08
CA PRO A 116 -20.10 10.96 -6.03
C PRO A 116 -19.69 11.34 -7.46
N ASP A 117 -20.31 10.67 -8.43
CA ASP A 117 -20.14 11.04 -9.83
C ASP A 117 -20.63 12.49 -10.07
N PRO A 118 -19.79 13.35 -10.68
CA PRO A 118 -20.08 14.79 -10.78
C PRO A 118 -21.30 15.12 -11.65
N LEU A 119 -21.65 14.27 -12.63
CA LEU A 119 -22.82 14.47 -13.49
C LEU A 119 -24.09 13.92 -12.84
N ILE A 120 -23.98 12.76 -12.19
CA ILE A 120 -25.12 12.08 -11.55
C ILE A 120 -25.53 12.76 -10.24
N ASN A 121 -24.58 13.35 -9.50
CA ASN A 121 -24.88 14.01 -8.23
C ASN A 121 -25.80 15.24 -8.37
N CYS A 122 -25.80 15.87 -9.54
CA CYS A 122 -26.68 17.01 -9.86
C CYS A 122 -28.07 16.59 -10.32
N CYS A 123 -28.35 15.28 -10.46
CA CYS A 123 -29.59 14.78 -11.03
C CYS A 123 -30.70 14.64 -9.99
N SER A 124 -31.95 14.91 -10.41
CA SER A 124 -33.12 14.59 -9.61
C SER A 124 -33.37 13.08 -9.51
N ASN A 125 -34.12 12.64 -8.50
CA ASN A 125 -34.50 11.22 -8.34
C ASN A 125 -35.20 10.61 -9.58
N ALA A 126 -35.97 11.40 -10.33
CA ALA A 126 -36.61 10.94 -11.56
C ALA A 126 -35.58 10.67 -12.67
N MET A 127 -34.57 11.56 -12.79
CA MET A 127 -33.45 11.39 -13.72
C MET A 127 -32.59 10.18 -13.36
N LEU A 128 -32.33 9.95 -12.07
CA LEU A 128 -31.60 8.76 -11.60
C LEU A 128 -32.32 7.45 -11.98
N ARG A 129 -33.63 7.37 -11.76
CA ARG A 129 -34.43 6.19 -12.16
C ARG A 129 -34.38 5.96 -13.67
N TYR A 130 -34.42 7.04 -14.46
CA TYR A 130 -34.28 6.95 -15.90
C TYR A 130 -32.88 6.43 -16.30
N ALA A 131 -31.83 6.96 -15.68
CA ALA A 131 -30.44 6.62 -15.96
C ALA A 131 -30.10 5.16 -15.64
N TYR A 132 -30.53 4.67 -14.47
CA TYR A 132 -30.22 3.33 -13.94
C TYR A 132 -31.20 2.21 -14.34
N SER A 133 -32.03 2.41 -15.37
CA SER A 133 -32.88 1.34 -15.89
C SER A 133 -32.06 0.14 -16.44
N ASN A 134 -32.70 -1.00 -16.68
CA ASN A 134 -32.07 -2.26 -17.14
C ASN A 134 -31.24 -2.23 -18.46
N ARG A 135 -31.10 -1.10 -19.16
CA ARG A 135 -30.25 -1.02 -20.37
C ARG A 135 -28.81 -0.65 -20.01
N LYS A 136 -27.86 -1.57 -20.24
CA LYS A 136 -26.42 -1.41 -19.92
C LYS A 136 -25.80 -0.10 -20.45
N ASP A 137 -26.18 0.34 -21.65
CA ASP A 137 -25.58 1.53 -22.28
C ASP A 137 -26.30 2.85 -21.97
N ARG A 138 -27.39 2.78 -21.21
CA ARG A 138 -28.23 3.96 -20.94
C ARG A 138 -27.51 4.96 -20.05
N LEU A 139 -26.84 4.49 -19.00
CA LEU A 139 -26.11 5.36 -18.08
C LEU A 139 -25.04 6.16 -18.82
N THR A 140 -24.27 5.51 -19.70
CA THR A 140 -23.23 6.18 -20.50
C THR A 140 -23.83 7.20 -21.46
N SER A 141 -24.91 6.85 -22.16
CA SER A 141 -25.60 7.77 -23.07
C SER A 141 -26.21 8.97 -22.33
N PHE A 142 -26.75 8.73 -21.14
CA PHE A 142 -27.32 9.75 -20.26
C PHE A 142 -26.25 10.70 -19.73
N LYS A 143 -25.11 10.19 -19.25
CA LYS A 143 -23.95 11.01 -18.85
C LYS A 143 -23.46 11.89 -19.99
N ARG A 144 -23.36 11.36 -21.22
CA ARG A 144 -22.97 12.14 -22.40
C ARG A 144 -23.94 13.28 -22.70
N MET A 145 -25.24 13.04 -22.55
CA MET A 145 -26.26 14.10 -22.67
C MET A 145 -26.13 15.16 -21.57
N LEU A 146 -25.88 14.75 -20.33
CA LEU A 146 -25.66 15.69 -19.23
C LEU A 146 -24.40 16.55 -19.44
N ALA A 147 -23.30 15.95 -19.90
CA ALA A 147 -22.06 16.68 -20.16
C ALA A 147 -22.27 17.83 -21.17
N GLN A 148 -23.15 17.64 -22.17
CA GLN A 148 -23.51 18.70 -23.13
C GLN A 148 -24.26 19.89 -22.50
N THR A 149 -24.84 19.71 -21.31
CA THR A 149 -25.54 20.76 -20.56
C THR A 149 -24.65 21.46 -19.53
N THR A 150 -23.39 21.06 -19.44
CA THR A 150 -22.41 21.57 -18.48
C THR A 150 -21.26 22.29 -19.17
N ALA A 151 -20.41 22.97 -18.41
CA ALA A 151 -19.33 23.78 -18.94
C ALA A 151 -18.20 22.98 -19.62
N TRP A 152 -18.03 21.71 -19.25
CA TRP A 152 -16.88 20.91 -19.69
C TRP A 152 -17.28 19.81 -20.69
N PRO A 153 -16.41 19.45 -21.65
CA PRO A 153 -16.65 18.31 -22.54
C PRO A 153 -16.68 16.97 -21.78
N THR A 154 -17.29 15.93 -22.39
CA THR A 154 -17.46 14.59 -21.78
C THR A 154 -16.16 13.99 -21.26
N PHE A 155 -15.05 14.12 -22.00
CA PHE A 155 -13.75 13.54 -21.61
C PHE A 155 -13.20 14.09 -20.29
N VAL A 156 -13.63 15.30 -19.86
CA VAL A 156 -13.24 15.87 -18.57
C VAL A 156 -13.92 15.12 -17.43
N TYR A 157 -15.20 14.79 -17.59
CA TYR A 157 -15.95 14.01 -16.62
C TYR A 157 -15.53 12.54 -16.61
N ASP A 158 -15.18 11.98 -17.76
CA ASP A 158 -14.73 10.60 -17.87
C ASP A 158 -13.45 10.34 -17.07
N GLN A 159 -12.60 11.36 -16.84
CA GLN A 159 -11.42 11.25 -15.95
C GLN A 159 -11.80 10.95 -14.49
N TYR A 160 -13.04 11.22 -14.09
CA TYR A 160 -13.58 10.93 -12.76
C TYR A 160 -14.31 9.58 -12.68
N ASP A 161 -14.47 8.87 -13.80
CA ASP A 161 -15.09 7.54 -13.83
C ASP A 161 -14.08 6.46 -13.42
N THR A 162 -14.51 5.51 -12.59
CA THR A 162 -13.66 4.39 -12.13
C THR A 162 -13.74 3.18 -13.05
N LYS A 163 -14.61 3.17 -14.07
CA LYS A 163 -14.81 2.01 -14.96
C LYS A 163 -13.54 1.51 -15.64
N GLU A 164 -12.72 2.43 -16.15
CA GLU A 164 -11.48 2.05 -16.84
C GLU A 164 -10.54 1.33 -15.87
N VAL A 165 -10.32 1.93 -14.70
CA VAL A 165 -9.47 1.36 -13.64
C VAL A 165 -9.99 -0.01 -13.22
N MET A 166 -11.31 -0.13 -13.00
CA MET A 166 -11.93 -1.39 -12.61
C MET A 166 -11.78 -2.48 -13.67
N THR A 167 -11.87 -2.13 -14.96
CA THR A 167 -11.65 -3.08 -16.05
C THR A 167 -10.20 -3.59 -16.06
N LYS A 168 -9.21 -2.71 -15.82
CA LYS A 168 -7.80 -3.11 -15.71
C LYS A 168 -7.57 -3.97 -14.46
N VAL A 169 -8.15 -3.59 -13.33
CA VAL A 169 -8.10 -4.36 -12.08
C VAL A 169 -8.69 -5.75 -12.27
N GLU A 170 -9.87 -5.89 -12.88
CA GLU A 170 -10.49 -7.19 -13.13
C GLU A 170 -9.62 -8.10 -13.99
N ARG A 171 -8.97 -7.56 -15.02
CA ARG A 171 -8.00 -8.32 -15.84
C ARG A 171 -6.80 -8.78 -15.02
N PHE A 172 -6.22 -7.88 -14.22
CA PHE A 172 -5.09 -8.18 -13.34
C PHE A 172 -5.44 -9.23 -12.28
N LEU A 173 -6.62 -9.14 -11.65
CA LEU A 173 -7.04 -10.12 -10.65
C LEU A 173 -7.37 -11.47 -11.27
N SER A 174 -7.90 -11.47 -12.49
CA SER A 174 -8.15 -12.70 -13.24
C SER A 174 -6.86 -13.44 -13.56
N SER A 175 -5.76 -12.74 -13.92
CA SER A 175 -4.47 -13.41 -14.15
C SER A 175 -3.90 -14.05 -12.88
N LEU A 176 -4.22 -13.49 -11.70
CA LEU A 176 -3.83 -14.03 -10.40
C LEU A 176 -4.82 -15.07 -9.83
N ASN A 177 -5.88 -15.41 -10.56
CA ASN A 177 -6.98 -16.28 -10.11
C ASN A 177 -7.68 -15.80 -8.82
N ILE A 178 -7.75 -14.48 -8.60
CA ILE A 178 -8.44 -13.88 -7.46
C ILE A 178 -9.86 -13.53 -7.88
N THR A 179 -10.85 -14.22 -7.31
CA THR A 179 -12.28 -14.05 -7.66
C THR A 179 -13.06 -13.21 -6.68
N SER A 180 -12.56 -13.05 -5.44
CA SER A 180 -13.25 -12.31 -4.39
C SER A 180 -12.63 -10.92 -4.23
N VAL A 181 -13.45 -9.90 -4.46
CA VAL A 181 -13.06 -8.50 -4.41
C VAL A 181 -14.01 -7.74 -3.48
N HIS A 182 -13.49 -6.75 -2.75
CA HIS A 182 -14.31 -5.91 -1.88
C HIS A 182 -15.30 -5.07 -2.70
N THR A 183 -16.54 -4.99 -2.24
CA THR A 183 -17.60 -4.14 -2.82
C THR A 183 -17.47 -2.68 -2.41
N ASP A 184 -16.97 -2.42 -1.20
CA ASP A 184 -16.73 -1.07 -0.69
C ASP A 184 -15.48 -0.45 -1.36
N GLN A 185 -15.63 0.77 -1.88
CA GLN A 185 -14.58 1.41 -2.68
C GLN A 185 -13.34 1.79 -1.84
N VAL A 186 -13.55 2.17 -0.57
CA VAL A 186 -12.44 2.52 0.34
C VAL A 186 -11.59 1.27 0.60
N LYS A 187 -12.23 0.18 1.04
CA LYS A 187 -11.57 -1.11 1.30
C LYS A 187 -10.91 -1.66 0.03
N LEU A 188 -11.59 -1.55 -1.11
CA LEU A 188 -11.04 -1.99 -2.39
C LEU A 188 -9.75 -1.25 -2.73
N SER A 189 -9.75 0.08 -2.68
CA SER A 189 -8.57 0.88 -3.05
C SER A 189 -7.34 0.56 -2.19
N PHE A 190 -7.51 0.33 -0.88
CA PHE A 190 -6.43 -0.08 0.01
C PHE A 190 -5.98 -1.53 -0.23
N TRP A 191 -6.93 -2.43 -0.47
CA TRP A 191 -6.61 -3.82 -0.80
C TRP A 191 -5.82 -3.92 -2.11
N LEU A 192 -6.17 -3.12 -3.11
CA LEU A 192 -5.44 -3.02 -4.38
C LEU A 192 -4.03 -2.46 -4.17
N ALA A 193 -3.87 -1.45 -3.32
CA ALA A 193 -2.56 -0.86 -3.00
C ALA A 193 -1.57 -1.86 -2.38
N ARG A 194 -2.08 -2.95 -1.80
CA ARG A 194 -1.27 -4.04 -1.29
C ARG A 194 -0.91 -5.07 -2.36
N ASN A 195 -1.83 -5.34 -3.28
CA ASN A 195 -1.75 -6.48 -4.20
C ASN A 195 -1.24 -6.12 -5.60
N ILE A 196 -1.15 -4.84 -5.92
CA ILE A 196 -0.59 -4.34 -7.18
C ILE A 196 0.87 -3.94 -6.95
N PRO A 197 1.78 -4.25 -7.89
CA PRO A 197 3.14 -3.72 -7.89
C PRO A 197 3.13 -2.19 -7.89
N LEU A 198 3.64 -1.59 -6.82
CA LEU A 198 3.66 -0.14 -6.63
C LEU A 198 5.01 0.29 -6.05
N THR A 199 5.57 1.38 -6.58
CA THR A 199 6.78 1.99 -6.01
C THR A 199 6.49 2.53 -4.61
N GLU A 200 7.55 2.78 -3.83
CA GLU A 200 7.41 3.31 -2.47
C GLU A 200 6.74 4.68 -2.45
N GLU A 201 6.98 5.51 -3.46
CA GLU A 201 6.35 6.83 -3.63
C GLU A 201 4.85 6.68 -3.89
N CYS A 202 4.46 5.77 -4.79
CA CYS A 202 3.05 5.50 -5.06
C CYS A 202 2.33 4.96 -3.82
N ARG A 203 2.97 4.06 -3.07
CA ARG A 203 2.43 3.54 -1.79
C ARG A 203 2.23 4.67 -0.78
N LYS A 204 3.21 5.56 -0.64
CA LYS A 204 3.11 6.76 0.20
C LYS A 204 1.95 7.65 -0.22
N MET A 205 1.86 8.00 -1.49
CA MET A 205 0.79 8.87 -2.00
C MET A 205 -0.60 8.28 -1.75
N ILE A 206 -0.76 6.97 -1.96
CA ILE A 206 -2.00 6.26 -1.68
C ILE A 206 -2.34 6.28 -0.19
N PHE A 207 -1.33 6.10 0.68
CA PHE A 207 -1.56 6.15 2.11
C PHE A 207 -1.93 7.56 2.60
N CYS A 208 -1.27 8.61 2.10
CA CYS A 208 -1.48 9.98 2.58
C CYS A 208 -2.79 10.59 2.09
N THR A 209 -3.25 10.27 0.89
CA THR A 209 -4.49 10.85 0.33
C THR A 209 -5.74 10.31 1.02
N ASP A 210 -6.72 11.19 1.26
CA ASP A 210 -8.05 10.85 1.76
C ASP A 210 -9.04 10.47 0.64
N SER A 211 -8.81 10.98 -0.56
CA SER A 211 -9.64 10.71 -1.74
C SER A 211 -9.46 9.28 -2.26
N VAL A 212 -10.56 8.51 -2.30
CA VAL A 212 -10.57 7.19 -2.96
C VAL A 212 -10.25 7.33 -4.45
N TRP A 213 -10.78 8.34 -5.12
CA TRP A 213 -10.54 8.55 -6.54
C TRP A 213 -9.05 8.78 -6.83
N ARG A 214 -8.36 9.58 -6.01
CA ARG A 214 -6.91 9.80 -6.19
C ARG A 214 -6.12 8.50 -6.05
N ARG A 215 -6.48 7.63 -5.11
CA ARG A 215 -5.88 6.29 -4.97
C ARG A 215 -6.10 5.44 -6.22
N MET A 216 -7.34 5.41 -6.71
CA MET A 216 -7.69 4.66 -7.91
C MET A 216 -6.95 5.16 -9.15
N LEU A 217 -6.71 6.47 -9.29
CA LEU A 217 -5.89 6.99 -10.39
C LEU A 217 -4.43 6.54 -10.32
N ILE A 218 -3.83 6.55 -9.13
CA ILE A 218 -2.44 6.07 -8.95
C ILE A 218 -2.38 4.59 -9.32
N ILE A 219 -3.35 3.80 -8.87
CA ILE A 219 -3.49 2.39 -9.23
C ILE A 219 -3.67 2.21 -10.74
N ASN A 220 -4.50 3.03 -11.39
CA ASN A 220 -4.73 2.95 -12.84
C ASN A 220 -3.43 3.11 -13.63
N LYS A 221 -2.65 4.15 -13.28
CA LYS A 221 -1.35 4.41 -13.92
C LYS A 221 -0.37 3.28 -13.67
N ALA A 222 -0.36 2.71 -12.46
CA ALA A 222 0.52 1.58 -12.17
C ALA A 222 0.19 0.36 -13.02
N LEU A 223 -1.09 0.12 -13.32
CA LEU A 223 -1.53 -1.00 -14.17
C LEU A 223 -1.21 -0.82 -15.66
N ASP A 224 -0.78 0.36 -16.10
CA ASP A 224 -0.34 0.61 -17.48
C ASP A 224 1.10 0.13 -17.75
N HIS A 225 1.84 -0.23 -16.70
CA HIS A 225 3.24 -0.62 -16.79
C HIS A 225 3.46 -2.10 -16.51
N MET A 226 4.43 -2.67 -17.22
CA MET A 226 5.01 -3.98 -16.89
C MET A 226 6.07 -3.78 -15.82
N TRP A 227 5.97 -4.52 -14.72
CA TRP A 227 6.82 -4.35 -13.54
C TRP A 227 7.83 -5.49 -13.38
N TYR A 228 9.00 -5.14 -12.86
CA TYR A 228 10.00 -6.09 -12.39
C TYR A 228 10.28 -5.85 -10.92
N PHE A 229 10.48 -6.93 -10.18
CA PHE A 229 10.99 -6.89 -8.81
C PHE A 229 12.51 -6.88 -8.85
N ILE A 230 13.10 -5.87 -8.22
CA ILE A 230 14.55 -5.66 -8.19
C ILE A 230 15.06 -5.63 -6.74
N CYS A 231 16.34 -5.96 -6.55
CA CYS A 231 17.00 -5.81 -5.27
C CYS A 231 17.22 -4.32 -4.96
N LYS A 232 16.75 -3.84 -3.79
CA LYS A 232 16.92 -2.43 -3.38
C LYS A 232 18.38 -1.99 -3.27
N ARG A 233 19.33 -2.92 -3.06
CA ARG A 233 20.74 -2.60 -2.83
C ARG A 233 21.57 -2.47 -4.10
N CYS A 234 21.30 -3.28 -5.11
CA CYS A 234 22.13 -3.37 -6.33
C CYS A 234 21.32 -3.37 -7.63
N GLU A 235 20.01 -3.12 -7.53
CA GLU A 235 19.06 -3.01 -8.64
C GLU A 235 18.94 -4.24 -9.55
N SER A 236 19.58 -5.36 -9.18
CA SER A 236 19.50 -6.60 -9.97
C SER A 236 18.08 -7.13 -10.00
N GLU A 237 17.60 -7.49 -11.20
CA GLU A 237 16.30 -8.10 -11.42
C GLU A 237 16.19 -9.46 -10.74
N ILE A 238 15.13 -9.62 -9.94
CA ILE A 238 14.87 -10.81 -9.13
C ILE A 238 13.68 -11.61 -9.67
N ALA A 239 12.58 -10.96 -10.04
CA ALA A 239 11.39 -11.65 -10.55
C ALA A 239 10.57 -10.75 -11.48
N ASN A 240 9.78 -11.37 -12.35
CA ASN A 240 8.80 -10.70 -13.20
C ASN A 240 7.46 -10.60 -12.44
N TYR A 241 6.68 -9.53 -12.69
CA TYR A 241 5.31 -9.44 -12.18
C TYR A 241 4.41 -10.60 -12.66
N ASP A 242 4.65 -11.17 -13.85
CA ASP A 242 3.90 -12.33 -14.37
C ASP A 242 4.03 -13.57 -13.48
N ASP A 243 5.10 -13.68 -12.68
CA ASP A 243 5.31 -14.79 -11.75
C ASP A 243 4.55 -14.61 -10.43
N MET A 244 3.92 -13.47 -10.18
CA MET A 244 3.13 -13.24 -8.98
C MET A 244 1.95 -14.21 -8.91
N PHE A 245 1.67 -14.70 -7.70
CA PHE A 245 0.48 -15.49 -7.45
C PHE A 245 0.03 -15.35 -6.01
N ALA A 246 -1.24 -15.61 -5.74
CA ALA A 246 -1.79 -15.55 -4.39
C ALA A 246 -1.73 -16.93 -3.72
N MET A 247 -0.85 -17.08 -2.74
CA MET A 247 -0.84 -18.26 -1.87
C MET A 247 -1.89 -18.17 -0.74
N SER A 248 -2.43 -16.95 -0.53
CA SER A 248 -3.31 -16.61 0.58
C SER A 248 -4.59 -15.93 0.09
N LYS A 249 -5.68 -16.00 0.86
CA LYS A 249 -6.94 -15.32 0.52
C LYS A 249 -6.82 -13.79 0.56
N GLN A 250 -5.85 -13.28 1.30
CA GLN A 250 -5.51 -11.87 1.41
C GLN A 250 -4.85 -11.33 0.13
N GLY A 251 -4.41 -12.23 -0.76
CA GLY A 251 -3.83 -11.93 -2.07
C GLY A 251 -2.36 -12.35 -2.16
N VAL A 252 -1.58 -11.61 -2.95
CA VAL A 252 -0.20 -11.95 -3.34
C VAL A 252 0.84 -11.57 -2.29
N GLN A 253 0.55 -10.54 -1.49
CA GLN A 253 1.42 -10.07 -0.41
C GLN A 253 0.73 -10.32 0.93
N THR A 254 1.38 -11.03 1.85
CA THR A 254 0.85 -11.30 3.20
C THR A 254 1.90 -11.00 4.27
N SER A 255 1.49 -10.46 5.42
CA SER A 255 2.37 -10.17 6.54
C SER A 255 2.44 -11.37 7.48
N TYR A 256 3.66 -11.79 7.80
CA TYR A 256 3.93 -12.91 8.70
C TYR A 256 4.87 -12.49 9.81
N CYS A 257 4.71 -13.06 11.01
CA CYS A 257 5.59 -12.80 12.13
C CYS A 257 6.54 -13.99 12.30
N ASN A 258 7.83 -13.71 12.43
CA ASN A 258 8.84 -14.74 12.73
C ASN A 258 8.92 -15.01 14.25
N PRO A 259 9.63 -16.06 14.68
CA PRO A 259 9.72 -16.42 16.11
C PRO A 259 10.41 -15.37 16.99
N ALA A 260 11.22 -14.49 16.38
CA ALA A 260 11.85 -13.39 17.08
C ALA A 260 10.94 -12.14 17.17
N GLY A 261 9.71 -12.22 16.66
CA GLY A 261 8.71 -11.16 16.69
C GLY A 261 8.79 -10.15 15.54
N TYR A 262 9.68 -10.35 14.57
CA TYR A 262 9.75 -9.49 13.40
C TYR A 262 8.64 -9.81 12.41
N VAL A 263 7.92 -8.78 12.01
CA VAL A 263 6.93 -8.88 10.93
C VAL A 263 7.65 -8.77 9.58
N HIS A 264 7.24 -9.59 8.63
CA HIS A 264 7.75 -9.60 7.27
C HIS A 264 6.59 -9.58 6.28
N ASP A 265 6.54 -8.52 5.47
CA ASP A 265 5.66 -8.48 4.31
C ASP A 265 6.27 -9.33 3.19
N THR A 266 5.60 -10.43 2.89
CA THR A 266 6.08 -11.45 1.97
C THR A 266 5.20 -11.50 0.74
N LEU A 267 5.81 -11.17 -0.40
CA LEU A 267 5.22 -11.30 -1.74
C LEU A 267 5.52 -12.70 -2.30
N THR A 268 4.49 -13.41 -2.76
CA THR A 268 4.68 -14.74 -3.35
C THR A 268 4.81 -14.71 -4.87
N VAL A 269 5.90 -15.29 -5.36
CA VAL A 269 6.17 -15.47 -6.80
C VAL A 269 6.50 -16.93 -7.11
N HIS A 270 6.07 -17.43 -8.27
CA HIS A 270 6.33 -18.79 -8.70
C HIS A 270 7.83 -19.02 -8.98
N LYS A 271 8.49 -18.05 -9.61
CA LYS A 271 9.88 -18.15 -10.06
C LYS A 271 10.63 -16.84 -9.82
N THR A 272 11.94 -16.95 -9.77
CA THR A 272 12.89 -15.83 -9.81
C THR A 272 13.72 -15.96 -11.08
N LYS A 273 14.28 -14.85 -11.57
CA LYS A 273 15.21 -14.83 -12.70
C LYS A 273 16.39 -15.78 -12.42
N GLU A 274 16.86 -16.46 -13.46
CA GLU A 274 17.95 -17.41 -13.33
C GLU A 274 19.20 -16.73 -12.74
N ASN A 275 19.87 -17.40 -11.81
CA ASN A 275 21.08 -16.91 -11.12
C ASN A 275 20.92 -15.56 -10.39
N SER A 276 19.70 -15.07 -10.16
CA SER A 276 19.44 -13.82 -9.41
C SER A 276 19.44 -14.02 -7.89
N THR A 277 19.12 -15.24 -7.44
CA THR A 277 19.03 -15.61 -6.02
C THR A 277 19.94 -16.78 -5.69
N LEU A 278 20.46 -16.79 -4.47
CA LEU A 278 21.27 -17.88 -3.94
C LEU A 278 20.67 -18.37 -2.62
N PRO A 279 20.32 -19.66 -2.52
CA PRO A 279 19.89 -20.23 -1.26
C PRO A 279 21.08 -20.33 -0.29
N VAL A 280 20.80 -20.03 0.98
CA VAL A 280 21.78 -20.10 2.08
C VAL A 280 21.22 -21.02 3.15
N GLU A 281 22.12 -21.65 3.91
CA GLU A 281 21.78 -22.60 4.98
C GLU A 281 21.05 -23.85 4.47
N ARG A 282 20.54 -24.68 5.38
CA ARG A 282 19.76 -25.87 5.02
C ARG A 282 18.27 -25.54 5.07
N PRO A 283 17.43 -26.15 4.20
CA PRO A 283 15.99 -26.03 4.32
C PRO A 283 15.48 -26.49 5.69
N SER A 284 14.45 -25.82 6.20
CA SER A 284 13.82 -26.11 7.49
C SER A 284 12.31 -26.03 7.39
N THR A 285 11.60 -26.90 8.11
CA THR A 285 10.14 -26.80 8.28
C THR A 285 9.75 -26.06 9.55
N ASN A 286 10.73 -25.72 10.40
CA ASN A 286 10.49 -25.08 11.68
C ASN A 286 9.87 -23.69 11.50
N TYR A 287 8.75 -23.39 12.15
CA TYR A 287 8.00 -22.13 12.00
C TYR A 287 7.69 -21.72 10.55
N SER A 288 7.46 -22.70 9.66
CA SER A 288 7.04 -22.40 8.29
C SER A 288 5.68 -21.70 8.26
N TRP A 289 5.61 -20.55 7.58
CA TRP A 289 4.36 -19.81 7.36
C TRP A 289 3.40 -20.49 6.40
N PHE A 290 3.90 -21.44 5.60
CA PHE A 290 3.11 -22.22 4.66
C PHE A 290 3.16 -23.70 5.07
N PRO A 291 2.16 -24.19 5.83
CA PRO A 291 2.13 -25.57 6.27
C PRO A 291 2.28 -26.56 5.09
N GLY A 292 3.17 -27.54 5.24
CA GLY A 292 3.51 -28.49 4.18
C GLY A 292 4.67 -28.07 3.28
N TYR A 293 5.31 -26.93 3.57
CA TYR A 293 6.53 -26.46 2.91
C TYR A 293 7.69 -26.32 3.90
N SER A 294 8.88 -26.74 3.49
CA SER A 294 10.13 -26.24 4.06
C SER A 294 10.49 -24.90 3.44
N TRP A 295 11.19 -24.07 4.19
CA TRP A 295 11.74 -22.80 3.74
C TRP A 295 13.26 -22.79 3.84
N GLN A 296 13.89 -22.03 2.97
CA GLN A 296 15.33 -21.79 2.96
C GLN A 296 15.58 -20.32 2.67
N ILE A 297 16.47 -19.69 3.42
CA ILE A 297 16.82 -18.28 3.22
C ILE A 297 17.42 -18.11 1.83
N ILE A 298 17.01 -17.07 1.11
CA ILE A 298 17.62 -16.67 -0.16
C ILE A 298 18.22 -15.26 -0.06
N VAL A 299 19.39 -15.10 -0.67
CA VAL A 299 20.09 -13.82 -0.80
C VAL A 299 20.26 -13.45 -2.27
N CYS A 300 20.48 -12.17 -2.55
CA CYS A 300 20.84 -11.70 -3.88
C CYS A 300 22.16 -12.32 -4.32
N ALA A 301 22.21 -12.86 -5.53
CA ALA A 301 23.43 -13.44 -6.07
C ALA A 301 24.57 -12.42 -6.21
N ASN A 302 24.21 -11.17 -6.51
CA ASN A 302 25.14 -10.07 -6.75
C ASN A 302 25.66 -9.47 -5.43
N CYS A 303 24.77 -8.93 -4.58
CA CYS A 303 25.17 -8.17 -3.38
C CYS A 303 25.00 -8.90 -2.05
N ARG A 304 24.51 -10.15 -2.06
CA ARG A 304 24.25 -10.99 -0.87
C ARG A 304 23.24 -10.42 0.13
N GLN A 305 22.49 -9.38 -0.24
CA GLN A 305 21.37 -8.87 0.55
C GLN A 305 20.31 -9.96 0.71
N HIS A 306 19.74 -10.11 1.90
CA HIS A 306 18.58 -10.98 2.13
C HIS A 306 17.40 -10.58 1.25
N LEU A 307 16.84 -11.51 0.47
CA LEU A 307 15.69 -11.24 -0.40
C LEU A 307 14.40 -11.93 0.06
N GLY A 308 14.49 -12.89 0.99
CA GLY A 308 13.35 -13.65 1.50
C GLY A 308 13.66 -15.14 1.57
N TRP A 309 12.69 -15.96 1.18
CA TRP A 309 12.76 -17.42 1.35
C TRP A 309 12.30 -18.17 0.12
N LYS A 310 12.97 -19.29 -0.18
CA LYS A 310 12.47 -20.31 -1.11
C LYS A 310 11.67 -21.33 -0.33
N PHE A 311 10.45 -21.61 -0.79
CA PHE A 311 9.57 -22.63 -0.21
C PHE A 311 9.54 -23.85 -1.12
N VAL A 312 9.68 -25.05 -0.54
CA VAL A 312 9.64 -26.33 -1.26
C VAL A 312 8.65 -27.27 -0.59
N ALA A 313 7.76 -27.86 -1.38
CA ALA A 313 6.73 -28.75 -0.89
C ALA A 313 7.33 -30.05 -0.34
N GLU A 314 6.95 -30.43 0.88
CA GLU A 314 7.41 -31.67 1.53
C GLU A 314 6.79 -32.93 0.90
N LYS A 315 5.62 -32.77 0.25
CA LYS A 315 4.86 -33.88 -0.35
C LYS A 315 4.64 -33.68 -1.85
N LYS A 316 4.67 -34.79 -2.59
CA LYS A 316 4.48 -34.82 -4.05
C LYS A 316 3.07 -34.43 -4.51
N ASN A 317 2.07 -34.37 -3.64
CA ASN A 317 0.69 -33.99 -3.99
C ASN A 317 0.38 -32.51 -3.72
N VAL A 318 1.31 -31.75 -3.14
CA VAL A 318 1.10 -30.32 -2.84
C VAL A 318 1.58 -29.47 -4.02
N LEU A 319 0.78 -28.48 -4.41
CA LEU A 319 1.11 -27.50 -5.45
C LEU A 319 0.98 -26.07 -4.88
N PRO A 320 1.85 -25.14 -5.31
CA PRO A 320 3.00 -25.33 -6.20
C PRO A 320 4.11 -26.19 -5.57
N LYS A 321 4.96 -26.82 -6.41
CA LYS A 321 6.08 -27.68 -5.93
C LYS A 321 7.16 -26.89 -5.20
N SER A 322 7.41 -25.68 -5.68
CA SER A 322 8.26 -24.70 -5.04
C SER A 322 7.80 -23.32 -5.46
N PHE A 323 8.09 -22.32 -4.65
CA PHE A 323 7.88 -20.91 -4.94
C PHE A 323 8.81 -20.07 -4.07
N TYR A 324 8.76 -18.75 -4.23
CA TYR A 324 9.55 -17.81 -3.44
C TYR A 324 8.64 -16.83 -2.70
N GLY A 325 8.97 -16.56 -1.45
CA GLY A 325 8.42 -15.45 -0.67
C GLY A 325 9.45 -14.35 -0.58
N LEU A 326 9.26 -13.28 -1.34
CA LEU A 326 10.15 -12.12 -1.41
C LEU A 326 9.78 -11.09 -0.35
N THR A 327 10.77 -10.57 0.39
CA THR A 327 10.54 -9.60 1.46
C THR A 327 10.44 -8.17 0.92
N GLY A 328 9.35 -7.46 1.24
CA GLY A 328 9.15 -6.05 0.85
C GLY A 328 10.18 -5.08 1.44
N ALA A 329 10.94 -5.51 2.46
CA ALA A 329 12.01 -4.71 3.05
C ALA A 329 13.17 -4.45 2.07
N ASN A 330 13.53 -5.45 1.27
CA ASN A 330 14.74 -5.43 0.43
C ASN A 330 14.46 -5.58 -1.08
N ILE A 331 13.18 -5.69 -1.45
CA ILE A 331 12.72 -5.74 -2.84
C ILE A 331 11.89 -4.49 -3.13
N THR A 332 12.11 -3.88 -4.29
CA THR A 332 11.27 -2.80 -4.83
C THR A 332 10.87 -3.13 -6.27
N VAL A 333 10.03 -2.29 -6.87
CA VAL A 333 9.56 -2.45 -8.25
C VAL A 333 10.14 -1.39 -9.16
N LYS A 334 10.43 -1.76 -10.41
CA LYS A 334 10.84 -0.85 -11.48
C LYS A 334 10.04 -1.16 -12.74
N SER A 335 9.63 -0.11 -13.46
CA SER A 335 8.89 -0.29 -14.71
C SER A 335 9.85 -0.74 -15.83
N HIS A 336 9.37 -1.54 -16.78
CA HIS A 336 10.16 -1.96 -17.94
C HIS A 336 10.73 -0.76 -18.72
N GLY A 337 9.95 0.33 -18.85
CA GLY A 337 10.37 1.53 -19.57
C GLY A 337 11.56 2.25 -18.93
N ASP A 338 11.72 2.12 -17.61
CA ASP A 338 12.84 2.72 -16.88
C ASP A 338 14.08 1.83 -16.80
N LEU A 339 13.96 0.54 -17.15
CA LEU A 339 15.11 -0.37 -17.32
C LEU A 339 15.86 -0.11 -18.63
N GLN A 340 15.16 0.33 -19.69
CA GLN A 340 15.80 0.62 -20.98
C GLN A 340 16.55 1.96 -21.00
N LYS A 341 16.10 2.95 -20.23
CA LYS A 341 16.75 4.28 -20.17
C LYS A 341 18.18 4.23 -19.65
N THR A 342 18.56 3.22 -18.87
CA THR A 342 19.92 3.11 -18.34
C THR A 342 20.96 2.66 -19.36
N GLU A 343 20.58 2.13 -20.52
CA GLU A 343 21.52 1.72 -21.58
C GLU A 343 21.73 2.80 -22.66
N ASP A 344 20.71 3.60 -22.98
CA ASP A 344 20.79 4.54 -24.13
C ASP A 344 21.06 6.02 -23.76
N GLU A 345 20.83 6.43 -22.50
CA GLU A 345 20.90 7.86 -22.12
C GLU A 345 22.27 8.31 -21.58
N PHE A 346 23.20 7.36 -21.33
CA PHE A 346 24.56 7.66 -20.85
C PHE A 346 25.54 8.06 -21.97
N ASP A 347 25.23 7.73 -23.24
CA ASP A 347 26.10 8.05 -24.38
C ASP A 347 25.80 9.42 -25.04
N LEU A 348 24.77 10.13 -24.58
CA LEU A 348 24.36 11.44 -25.14
C LEU A 348 24.57 12.63 -24.19
N ALA A 349 24.90 12.40 -22.91
CA ALA A 349 25.04 13.45 -21.90
C ALA A 349 26.46 14.05 -21.77
N VAL A 350 27.44 13.63 -22.57
CA VAL A 350 28.80 14.24 -22.60
C VAL A 350 28.93 15.18 -23.79
N ARG A 351 28.11 16.23 -23.85
CA ARG A 351 28.41 17.48 -24.56
C ARG A 351 27.74 18.66 -23.85
N THR A 352 28.40 19.20 -22.84
CA THR A 352 28.14 20.55 -22.33
C THR A 352 28.41 21.60 -23.40
N PRO A 353 27.59 22.64 -23.46
CA PRO A 353 28.09 24.01 -23.53
C PRO A 353 27.79 24.74 -22.22
N ALA A 354 28.77 25.55 -21.82
CA ALA A 354 28.75 26.38 -20.64
C ALA A 354 27.88 27.64 -20.81
N SER A 355 27.49 28.13 -19.62
CA SER A 355 27.28 29.53 -19.20
C SER A 355 26.10 30.35 -19.75
N ASP A 356 25.65 31.23 -18.84
CA ASP A 356 24.66 32.30 -18.95
C ASP A 356 23.22 31.80 -18.72
N GLU A 357 22.45 32.22 -17.71
CA GLU A 357 22.37 33.49 -17.00
C GLU A 357 21.90 33.27 -15.54
N GLN A 358 22.59 33.91 -14.59
CA GLN A 358 22.04 34.25 -13.28
C GLN A 358 21.68 35.73 -13.32
N LEU A 359 20.46 36.09 -12.94
CA LEU A 359 20.03 37.27 -12.16
C LEU A 359 18.62 37.73 -12.57
N GLU A 360 17.75 37.86 -11.56
CA GLU A 360 16.74 38.90 -11.33
C GLU A 360 15.46 38.34 -10.70
N TYR A 361 15.38 38.44 -9.37
CA TYR A 361 14.14 38.41 -8.59
C TYR A 361 14.39 39.18 -7.29
N GLU A 362 14.27 40.51 -7.33
CA GLU A 362 14.02 41.34 -6.15
C GLU A 362 13.66 42.75 -6.60
N GLU A 363 12.36 43.02 -6.79
CA GLU A 363 11.76 44.34 -6.68
C GLU A 363 10.25 44.19 -6.79
N LEU A 364 9.53 44.23 -5.66
CA LEU A 364 8.11 44.61 -5.54
C LEU A 364 7.69 44.59 -4.06
N SER A 365 8.22 45.54 -3.28
CA SER A 365 7.53 46.05 -2.10
C SER A 365 8.23 47.32 -1.63
N GLU A 366 7.65 48.48 -1.93
CA GLU A 366 7.64 49.67 -1.07
C GLU A 366 6.98 50.82 -1.86
N LEU A 367 5.69 51.01 -1.60
CA LEU A 367 4.95 52.24 -1.91
C LEU A 367 4.39 52.75 -0.59
N ASP A 368 4.46 54.07 -0.44
CA ASP A 368 3.99 54.92 0.65
C ASP A 368 4.81 54.89 1.94
N THR A 369 5.70 55.88 2.09
CA THR A 369 5.45 57.09 2.90
C THR A 369 6.63 58.05 2.73
N ASP A 370 6.40 59.29 2.26
CA ASP A 370 6.64 60.47 3.10
C ASP A 370 6.42 61.79 2.36
N GLU A 371 5.68 62.62 3.08
CA GLU A 371 5.38 64.02 2.86
C GLU A 371 6.62 64.91 2.95
N GLU A 372 6.58 65.98 2.14
CA GLU A 372 7.10 67.33 2.38
C GLU A 372 8.61 67.56 2.69
N VAL A 373 9.18 68.53 1.97
CA VAL A 373 9.66 69.83 2.48
C VAL A 373 10.89 70.31 1.66
N TYR A 374 10.63 71.39 0.92
CA TYR A 374 11.51 72.38 0.24
C TYR A 374 12.44 71.99 -0.91
#